data_AF-A0A1R1B5Y8-F1
#
_entry.id   AF-A0A1R1B5Y8-F1
#
_cell.length_a   1.000
_cell.length_b   1.000
_cell.length_c   1.000
_cell.angle_alpha   90.00
_cell.angle_beta   90.00
_cell.angle_gamma   90.00
#
_symmetry.space_group_name_H-M   'P 1'
#
loop_
_entity.id
_entity.type
_entity.pdbx_description
1 polymer ?
#
loop_
_entity_poly.entity_id
_entity_poly.type
_entity_poly.pdbx_seq_one_letter_code
_entity_poly.pdbx_strand_id
1 'polypeptide(L)' 'MQFEFSVRQGYQLLRKQQKIKLKELASKIGVSIPMLSMYENEIVNLSKEKEKQYREYIIGAVGNTGEGEL' A
#
# COMPACT_ATOMS: atom_id res chain seq x y z
N MET A 1 15.13 -10.13 20.15
CA MET A 1 14.19 -9.00 19.89
C MET A 1 13.11 -9.56 18.98
N GLN A 2 11.86 -9.65 19.47
CA GLN A 2 10.73 -9.98 18.59
C GLN A 2 10.33 -8.70 17.87
N PHE A 3 10.41 -8.69 16.54
CA PHE A 3 9.92 -7.58 15.73
C PHE A 3 8.46 -7.87 15.39
N GLU A 4 7.54 -7.19 16.05
CA GLU A 4 6.15 -7.17 15.62
C GLU A 4 6.01 -6.16 14.47
N PHE A 5 5.62 -6.66 13.29
CA PHE A 5 5.31 -5.81 12.16
C PHE A 5 3.94 -5.17 12.36
N SER A 6 3.86 -3.85 12.15
CA SER A 6 2.56 -3.20 12.10
C SER A 6 1.78 -3.65 10.87
N VAL A 7 0.45 -3.54 10.93
CA VAL A 7 -0.42 -3.82 9.78
C VAL A 7 -0.02 -2.96 8.57
N ARG A 8 0.37 -1.69 8.78
CA ARG A 8 0.80 -0.80 7.67
C ARG A 8 2.12 -1.23 7.07
N GLN A 9 3.08 -1.69 7.89
CA GLN A 9 4.32 -2.26 7.39
C GLN A 9 4.05 -3.53 6.57
N GLY A 10 3.10 -4.37 6.99
CA GLY A 10 2.65 -5.53 6.23
C GLY A 10 2.14 -5.16 4.83
N TYR A 11 1.24 -4.17 4.73
CA TYR A 11 0.76 -3.68 3.43
C TYR A 11 1.85 -2.99 2.60
N GLN A 12 2.75 -2.24 3.24
CA GLN A 12 3.89 -1.64 2.56
C GLN A 12 4.78 -2.72 1.90
N LEU A 13 5.08 -3.80 2.62
CA LEU A 13 5.85 -4.92 2.10
C LEU A 13 5.13 -5.58 0.93
N LEU A 14 3.84 -5.87 1.08
CA LEU A 14 3.02 -6.48 0.05
C LEU A 14 2.94 -5.61 -1.23
N ARG A 15 2.78 -4.29 -1.08
CA ARG A 15 2.83 -3.32 -2.18
C ARG A 15 4.17 -3.38 -2.93
N LYS A 16 5.28 -3.40 -2.17
CA LYS A 16 6.64 -3.48 -2.74
C LYS A 16 6.86 -4.80 -3.49
N GLN A 17 6.40 -5.93 -2.94
CA GLN A 17 6.47 -7.24 -3.60
C GLN A 17 5.72 -7.25 -4.95
N GLN A 18 4.56 -6.60 -5.00
CA GLN A 18 3.77 -6.45 -6.22
C GLN A 18 4.27 -5.35 -7.18
N LYS A 19 5.41 -4.70 -6.87
CA LYS A 19 5.98 -3.60 -7.65
C LYS A 19 5.02 -2.40 -7.86
N ILE A 20 3.97 -2.28 -7.03
CA ILE A 20 3.03 -1.16 -7.07
C ILE A 20 3.77 0.10 -6.62
N LYS A 21 3.86 1.11 -7.50
CA LYS A 21 4.60 2.34 -7.21
C LYS A 21 3.78 3.23 -6.27
N LEU A 22 4.45 3.86 -5.30
CA LEU A 22 3.78 4.75 -4.35
C LEU A 22 3.02 5.89 -5.04
N LYS A 23 3.57 6.41 -6.16
CA LYS A 23 2.94 7.45 -7.00
C LYS A 23 1.59 7.02 -7.59
N GLU A 24 1.50 5.77 -8.00
CA GLU A 24 0.31 5.21 -8.66
C GLU A 24 -0.81 5.04 -7.62
N LEU A 25 -0.47 4.43 -6.49
CA LEU A 25 -1.39 4.24 -5.39
C LEU A 25 -1.88 5.56 -4.81
N ALA A 26 -0.97 6.52 -4.59
CA ALA A 26 -1.31 7.85 -4.09
C ALA A 26 -2.28 8.58 -5.03
N SER A 27 -2.05 8.51 -6.34
CA SER A 27 -2.95 9.05 -7.36
C SER A 27 -4.32 8.37 -7.32
N LYS A 28 -4.35 7.03 -7.27
CA LYS A 28 -5.60 6.25 -7.27
C LYS A 28 -6.50 6.55 -6.07
N ILE A 29 -5.90 6.65 -4.88
CA ILE A 29 -6.65 6.96 -3.66
C ILE A 29 -6.77 8.47 -3.43
N GLY A 30 -6.23 9.34 -4.29
CA GLY A 30 -6.36 10.79 -4.17
C GLY A 30 -5.70 11.39 -2.93
N VAL A 31 -4.44 11.05 -2.66
CA VAL A 31 -3.58 11.68 -1.65
C VAL A 31 -2.23 12.03 -2.25
N SER A 32 -1.44 12.86 -1.57
CA SER A 32 -0.08 13.17 -2.01
C SER A 32 0.87 11.99 -1.74
N ILE A 33 1.92 11.86 -2.57
CA ILE A 33 2.98 10.84 -2.37
C ILE A 33 3.63 10.97 -0.98
N PRO A 34 4.00 12.17 -0.49
CA PRO A 34 4.55 12.31 0.85
C PRO A 34 3.57 11.87 1.94
N MET A 35 2.28 12.19 1.80
CA MET A 35 1.26 11.78 2.77
C MET A 35 1.14 10.25 2.85
N LEU A 36 1.11 9.57 1.70
CA LEU A 36 1.07 8.11 1.67
C LEU A 36 2.35 7.49 2.24
N SER A 37 3.52 8.09 1.95
CA SER A 37 4.79 7.66 2.54
C SER A 37 4.79 7.80 4.06
N MET A 38 4.33 8.95 4.57
CA MET A 38 4.21 9.19 6.01
C MET A 38 3.23 8.21 6.66
N TYR A 39 2.13 7.88 5.99
CA TYR A 39 1.16 6.90 6.46
C TYR A 39 1.79 5.49 6.59
N GLU A 40 2.53 5.03 5.57
CA GLU A 40 3.24 3.72 5.61
C GLU A 40 4.31 3.66 6.72
N ASN A 41 4.80 4.81 7.18
CA ASN A 41 5.79 4.92 8.26
C ASN A 41 5.18 5.31 9.62
N GLU A 42 3.85 5.16 9.79
CA GLU A 42 3.14 5.45 11.05
C GLU A 42 3.23 6.92 11.52
N ILE A 43 3.56 7.87 10.63
CA ILE A 43 3.71 9.30 10.97
C ILE A 43 2.35 10.01 10.95
N VAL A 44 1.47 9.65 10.02
CA VAL A 44 0.14 10.25 9.88
C VAL A 44 -0.94 9.19 9.73
N ASN A 45 -2.19 9.58 9.99
CA ASN A 45 -3.36 8.76 9.71
C ASN A 45 -4.03 9.22 8.41
N LEU A 46 -4.52 8.27 7.63
CA LEU A 46 -5.46 8.54 6.56
C LEU A 46 -6.88 8.60 7.12
N SER A 47 -7.82 9.17 6.37
CA SER A 47 -9.24 8.97 6.68
C SER A 47 -9.61 7.50 6.47
N LYS A 48 -10.64 7.02 7.18
CA LYS A 48 -11.09 5.62 7.09
C LYS A 48 -11.35 5.17 5.65
N GLU A 49 -11.94 6.04 4.85
CA GLU A 49 -12.23 5.79 3.44
C GLU A 49 -10.95 5.59 2.62
N LYS A 50 -9.95 6.46 2.83
CA LYS A 50 -8.67 6.38 2.11
C LYS A 50 -7.84 5.18 2.54
N GLU A 51 -7.88 4.84 3.82
CA GLU A 51 -7.26 3.64 4.36
C GLU A 51 -7.89 2.37 3.79
N LYS A 52 -9.22 2.32 3.67
CA LYS A 52 -9.93 1.23 3.00
C LYS A 52 -9.47 1.08 1.54
N GLN A 53 -9.50 2.17 0.77
CA GLN A 53 -9.05 2.19 -0.63
C GLN A 53 -7.59 1.74 -0.80
N TYR A 54 -6.71 2.16 0.11
CA TYR A 54 -5.30 1.72 0.14
C TYR A 54 -5.16 0.20 0.27
N ARG A 55 -5.88 -0.39 1.24
CA ARG A 55 -5.83 -1.84 1.50
C ARG A 55 -6.43 -2.63 0.34
N GLU A 56 -7.58 -2.19 -0.15
CA GLU A 56 -8.28 -2.84 -1.27
C GLU A 56 -7.45 -2.83 -2.55
N TYR A 57 -6.73 -1.74 -2.84
CA TYR A 57 -5.85 -1.68 -4.02
C TYR A 57 -4.72 -2.70 -3.94
N ILE A 58 -4.06 -2.81 -2.77
CA ILE A 58 -2.94 -3.71 -2.58
C ILE A 58 -3.41 -5.18 -2.57
N ILE A 59 -4.56 -5.48 -1.96
CA ILE A 59 -5.10 -6.85 -1.92
C ILE A 59 -5.64 -7.27 -3.29
N GLY A 60 -6.37 -6.38 -3.98
CA GLY A 60 -6.96 -6.68 -5.29
C GLY A 60 -5.92 -6.96 -6.37
N ALA A 61 -4.73 -6.36 -6.27
CA ALA A 61 -3.64 -6.60 -7.20
C ALA A 61 -2.97 -7.99 -7.05
N VAL A 62 -3.15 -8.69 -5.92
CA VAL A 62 -2.60 -10.05 -5.69
C VAL A 62 -3.20 -11.08 -6.67
N GLY A 63 -4.41 -10.83 -7.20
CA GLY A 63 -5.08 -11.73 -8.14
C GLY A 63 -4.60 -11.64 -9.61
N ASN A 64 -3.78 -10.64 -9.96
CA ASN A 64 -3.41 -10.35 -11.36
C ASN A 64 -1.98 -10.73 -11.75
N THR A 65 -1.17 -11.30 -10.85
CA THR A 65 0.24 -11.64 -11.10
C THR A 65 0.45 -13.04 -11.71
N GLY A 66 -0.57 -13.63 -12.34
CA GLY A 66 -0.53 -15.02 -12.85
C GLY A 66 -0.40 -15.21 -14.37
N GLU A 67 -0.50 -14.16 -15.20
CA GLU A 67 -0.49 -14.31 -16.66
C GLU A 67 0.39 -13.24 -17.31
N GLY A 68 1.61 -13.61 -17.70
CA GLY A 68 2.47 -12.68 -18.45
C GLY A 68 3.96 -12.96 -18.42
N GLU A 69 4.38 -14.20 -18.66
CA GLU A 69 5.70 -14.48 -19.23
C GLU A 69 5.47 -15.39 -20.46
N LEU A 70 5.52 -14.78 -21.65
CA LEU A 70 5.72 -15.44 -22.94
C LEU A 70 7.11 -15.10 -23.44
#